data_AF-A0AA41VWQ4-F1
#
_entry.id   AF-A0AA41VWQ4-F1
#
_cell.length_a   1.000
_cell.length_b   1.000
_cell.length_c   1.000
_cell.angle_alpha   90.00
_cell.angle_beta   90.00
_cell.angle_gamma   90.00
#
_symmetry.space_group_name_H-M   'P 1'
#
loop_
_entity.id
_entity.type
_entity.pdbx_description
1 polymer ?
#
loop_
_entity_poly.entity_id
_entity_poly.type
_entity_poly.pdbx_seq_one_letter_code
_entity_poly.pdbx_strand_id
1 'polypeptide(L)'
;MRDMKELQVSLNQTQKVRLQSAIEQLEKLSSKMGSSANASVTVTDTIPVNHEDGVLKGHGTSEVDGEIVATLCGVVERVNKLVYVRTLRARYKPETGDIIIGRVIEVAPNRWRLEINFSQDAVLMLSSMNLPDEKENSYR
;
A
#
# COMPACT_ATOMS: atom_id res chain seq x y z
N MET A 1 -14.38 30.97 -9.10
CA MET A 1 -13.78 29.82 -9.80
C MET A 1 -12.43 30.32 -10.31
N ARG A 2 -11.33 30.04 -9.61
CA ARG A 2 -10.01 30.57 -10.00
C ARG A 2 -9.44 29.66 -11.07
N ASP A 3 -9.27 30.19 -12.27
CA ASP A 3 -8.52 29.53 -13.34
C ASP A 3 -7.08 29.29 -12.86
N MET A 4 -6.78 28.05 -12.47
CA MET A 4 -5.41 27.60 -12.32
C MET A 4 -4.79 27.53 -13.72
N LYS A 5 -4.19 28.64 -14.15
CA LYS A 5 -3.25 28.63 -15.26
C LYS A 5 -2.24 27.52 -15.01
N GLU A 6 -2.12 26.60 -15.96
CA GLU A 6 -1.12 25.54 -15.96
C GLU A 6 0.23 26.13 -15.54
N LEU A 7 0.69 25.81 -14.34
CA LEU A 7 2.10 25.95 -14.03
C LEU A 7 2.81 25.03 -15.02
N GLN A 8 3.45 25.62 -16.04
CA GLN A 8 4.33 24.92 -16.95
C GLN A 8 5.56 24.46 -16.16
N VAL A 9 5.38 23.38 -15.40
CA VAL A 9 6.48 22.69 -14.71
C VAL A 9 7.31 22.04 -15.81
N SER A 10 8.52 22.54 -16.02
CA SER A 10 9.47 21.93 -16.96
C SER A 10 9.95 20.59 -16.39
N LEU A 11 9.27 19.51 -16.76
CA LEU A 11 9.59 18.16 -16.30
C LEU A 11 10.71 17.56 -17.17
N ASN A 12 11.71 16.93 -16.54
CA ASN A 12 12.71 16.10 -17.22
C ASN A 12 12.04 14.84 -17.84
N GLN A 13 12.67 14.19 -18.81
CA GLN A 13 12.15 13.03 -19.53
C GLN A 13 11.67 11.91 -18.59
N THR A 14 12.44 11.58 -17.55
CA THR A 14 12.03 10.58 -16.55
C THR A 14 10.81 11.03 -15.75
N GLN A 15 10.71 12.32 -15.44
CA GLN A 15 9.57 12.86 -14.70
C GLN A 15 8.30 12.86 -15.56
N LYS A 16 8.42 13.16 -16.86
CA LYS A 16 7.31 13.07 -17.82
C LYS A 16 6.77 11.65 -17.92
N VAL A 17 7.65 10.66 -18.09
CA VAL A 17 7.25 9.25 -18.16
C VAL A 17 6.58 8.80 -16.85
N ARG A 18 7.12 9.20 -15.70
CA ARG A 18 6.51 8.89 -14.39
C ARG A 18 5.14 9.54 -14.23
N LEU A 19 4.98 10.78 -14.67
CA LEU A 19 3.70 11.50 -14.62
C LEU A 19 2.67 10.82 -15.52
N GLN A 20 3.03 10.50 -16.77
CA GLN A 20 2.15 9.80 -17.70
C GLN A 20 1.69 8.44 -17.15
N SER A 21 2.64 7.65 -16.62
CA SER A 21 2.31 6.37 -16.00
C SER A 21 1.38 6.54 -14.78
N ALA A 22 1.60 7.56 -13.96
CA ALA A 22 0.73 7.84 -12.82
C ALA A 22 -0.70 8.25 -13.26
N ILE A 23 -0.82 9.05 -14.32
CA ILE A 23 -2.12 9.45 -14.89
C ILE A 23 -2.87 8.22 -15.43
N GLU A 24 -2.20 7.37 -16.19
CA GLU A 24 -2.82 6.13 -16.74
C GLU A 24 -3.30 5.19 -15.63
N GLN A 25 -2.50 5.02 -14.57
CA GLN A 25 -2.91 4.25 -13.40
C GLN A 25 -4.15 4.85 -12.73
N LEU A 26 -4.22 6.18 -12.63
CA LEU A 26 -5.37 6.87 -12.05
C LEU A 26 -6.64 6.66 -12.88
N GLU A 27 -6.56 6.78 -14.21
CA GLU A 27 -7.70 6.53 -15.11
C GLU A 27 -8.18 5.07 -15.06
N LYS A 28 -7.24 4.12 -14.99
CA LYS A 28 -7.55 2.70 -14.81
C LYS A 28 -8.26 2.42 -13.48
N LEU A 29 -7.84 3.10 -12.41
CA LEU A 29 -8.49 3.00 -11.09
C LEU A 29 -9.86 3.69 -11.10
N SER A 30 -9.98 4.84 -11.76
CA SER A 30 -11.24 5.59 -11.90
C SER A 30 -12.27 4.82 -12.71
N SER A 31 -11.89 4.17 -13.81
CA SER A 31 -12.81 3.39 -14.66
C SER A 31 -13.32 2.11 -14.01
N LYS A 32 -12.56 1.54 -13.06
CA LYS A 32 -12.98 0.38 -12.26
C LYS A 32 -13.98 0.76 -11.15
N MET A 33 -14.14 2.06 -10.88
CA MET A 33 -15.05 2.61 -9.89
C MET A 33 -16.17 3.38 -10.58
N GLY A 34 -17.38 2.81 -10.59
CA GLY A 34 -18.54 3.49 -11.17
C GLY A 34 -18.71 4.92 -10.63
N SER A 35 -18.81 5.89 -11.54
CA SER A 35 -19.31 7.29 -11.46
C SER A 35 -19.25 8.12 -10.17
N SER A 36 -18.55 7.73 -9.11
CA SER A 36 -18.44 8.51 -7.88
C SER A 36 -17.24 9.45 -7.98
N ALA A 37 -17.48 10.65 -8.50
CA ALA A 37 -16.49 11.70 -8.76
C ALA A 37 -15.71 12.19 -7.52
N ASN A 38 -16.04 11.73 -6.30
CA ASN A 38 -15.44 12.16 -5.03
C ASN A 38 -14.61 11.06 -4.36
N ALA A 39 -14.09 10.11 -5.11
CA ALA A 39 -13.37 8.99 -4.54
C ALA A 39 -11.87 9.23 -4.35
N SER A 40 -11.24 10.15 -5.10
CA SER A 40 -9.85 10.53 -4.82
C SER A 40 -9.79 11.56 -3.70
N VAL A 41 -8.93 11.31 -2.71
CA VAL A 41 -8.72 12.16 -1.54
C VAL A 41 -7.24 12.49 -1.38
N THR A 42 -6.97 13.67 -0.87
CA THR A 42 -5.67 14.12 -0.40
C THR A 42 -5.61 14.07 1.13
N VAL A 43 -4.41 14.22 1.70
CA VAL A 43 -4.26 14.25 3.17
C VAL A 43 -5.11 15.38 3.73
N THR A 44 -5.81 15.12 4.83
CA THR A 44 -6.75 16.02 5.52
C THR A 44 -8.11 16.21 4.87
N ASP A 45 -8.39 15.60 3.71
CA ASP A 45 -9.73 15.66 3.13
C ASP A 45 -10.74 14.88 3.96
N THR A 46 -11.90 15.48 4.22
CA THR A 46 -13.03 14.79 4.86
C THR A 46 -13.63 13.79 3.88
N ILE A 47 -13.78 12.55 4.35
CA ILE A 47 -14.45 11.49 3.62
C ILE A 47 -15.93 11.52 4.02
N PRO A 48 -16.87 11.75 3.08
CA PRO A 48 -18.29 11.73 3.41
C PRO A 48 -18.72 10.31 3.76
N VAL A 49 -19.28 10.14 4.95
CA VAL A 49 -19.77 8.86 5.49
C VAL A 49 -21.11 9.06 6.18
N ASN A 50 -22.07 8.17 5.96
CA ASN A 50 -23.33 8.17 6.70
C ASN A 50 -23.09 7.65 8.13
N HIS A 51 -23.23 8.53 9.12
CA HIS A 51 -23.00 8.22 10.54
C HIS A 51 -24.01 7.22 11.14
N GLU A 52 -25.15 7.00 10.48
CA GLU A 52 -26.19 6.04 10.88
C GLU A 52 -25.75 4.57 10.75
N ASP A 53 -24.76 4.26 9.92
CA ASP A 53 -24.41 2.88 9.58
C ASP A 53 -23.35 2.22 10.48
N GLY A 54 -22.74 2.96 11.41
CA GLY A 54 -21.68 2.45 12.28
C GLY A 54 -20.44 2.02 11.49
N VAL A 55 -19.78 2.99 10.86
CA VAL A 55 -18.67 2.76 9.93
C VAL A 55 -17.36 2.43 10.64
N LEU A 56 -16.66 1.42 10.10
CA LEU A 56 -15.34 0.98 10.53
C LEU A 56 -14.25 1.74 9.77
N LYS A 57 -13.27 2.25 10.51
CA LYS A 57 -12.12 2.98 9.99
C LYS A 57 -11.00 1.98 9.64
N GLY A 58 -10.60 1.94 8.39
CA GLY A 58 -9.49 1.12 7.90
C GLY A 58 -8.20 1.92 7.77
N HIS A 59 -7.27 1.41 6.96
CA HIS A 59 -5.98 2.08 6.74
C HIS A 59 -6.14 3.39 5.97
N GLY A 60 -5.33 4.40 6.29
CA GLY A 60 -5.36 5.69 5.61
C GLY A 60 -6.56 6.58 5.97
N THR A 61 -7.33 6.22 7.00
CA THR A 61 -8.38 7.05 7.58
C THR A 61 -8.12 7.28 9.06
N SER A 62 -8.53 8.44 9.57
CA SER A 62 -8.51 8.80 10.98
C SER A 62 -9.82 9.50 11.32
N GLU A 63 -10.18 9.56 12.59
CA GLU A 63 -11.33 10.34 13.04
C GLU A 63 -10.84 11.61 13.72
N VAL A 64 -11.35 12.76 13.30
CA VAL A 64 -11.06 14.08 13.87
C VAL A 64 -12.40 14.80 13.99
N ASP A 65 -12.72 15.28 15.19
CA ASP A 65 -13.97 16.02 15.47
C ASP A 65 -15.26 15.28 15.06
N GLY A 66 -15.25 13.94 15.10
CA GLY A 66 -16.38 13.09 14.71
C GLY A 66 -16.51 12.86 13.21
N GLU A 67 -15.64 13.45 12.40
CA GLU A 67 -15.55 13.23 10.96
C GLU A 67 -14.41 12.26 10.61
N ILE A 68 -14.60 11.47 9.55
CA ILE A 68 -13.56 10.59 9.04
C ILE A 68 -12.73 11.38 8.04
N VAL A 69 -11.45 11.58 8.34
CA VAL A 69 -10.48 12.30 7.52
C VAL A 69 -9.46 11.36 6.91
N ALA A 70 -9.02 11.66 5.68
CA ALA A 70 -7.95 10.94 5.02
C ALA A 70 -6.58 11.29 5.60
N THR A 71 -5.78 10.29 5.94
CA THR A 71 -4.37 10.48 6.37
C THR A 71 -3.38 10.33 5.23
N LEU A 72 -3.82 9.85 4.07
CA LEU A 72 -2.98 9.54 2.92
C LEU A 72 -3.66 10.03 1.63
N CYS A 73 -2.87 10.41 0.63
CA CYS A 73 -3.41 10.68 -0.71
C CYS A 73 -3.70 9.35 -1.41
N GLY A 74 -4.89 9.22 -1.98
CA GLY A 74 -5.30 7.99 -2.60
C GLY A 74 -6.75 7.99 -3.01
N VAL A 75 -7.31 6.79 -3.09
CA VAL A 75 -8.68 6.55 -3.47
C VAL A 75 -9.41 5.90 -2.32
N VAL A 76 -10.57 6.43 -1.95
CA VAL A 76 -11.42 5.88 -0.89
C VAL A 76 -12.10 4.63 -1.42
N GLU A 77 -11.83 3.52 -0.75
CA GLU A 77 -12.51 2.26 -0.98
C GLU A 77 -13.43 1.93 0.18
N ARG A 78 -14.63 1.45 -0.17
CA ARG A 78 -15.67 1.08 0.78
C ARG A 78 -16.00 -0.38 0.56
N VAL A 79 -15.82 -1.19 1.60
CA VAL A 79 -16.14 -2.62 1.58
C VAL A 79 -17.05 -2.88 2.77
N ASN A 80 -18.34 -3.07 2.51
CA ASN A 80 -19.38 -3.11 3.54
C ASN A 80 -19.32 -1.84 4.41
N LYS A 81 -19.14 -2.01 5.72
CA LYS A 81 -18.99 -0.92 6.69
C LYS A 81 -17.55 -0.43 6.83
N LEU A 82 -16.57 -1.01 6.13
CA LEU A 82 -15.16 -0.62 6.24
C LEU A 82 -14.81 0.44 5.19
N VAL A 83 -14.28 1.58 5.65
CA VAL A 83 -13.79 2.66 4.79
C VAL A 83 -12.28 2.82 4.98
N TYR A 84 -11.54 2.68 3.89
CA TYR A 84 -10.09 2.85 3.88
C TYR A 84 -9.63 3.62 2.64
N VAL A 85 -8.43 4.16 2.68
CA VAL A 85 -7.82 4.86 1.54
C VAL A 85 -6.76 3.96 0.92
N ARG A 86 -6.98 3.55 -0.32
CA ARG A 86 -5.98 2.89 -1.15
C ARG A 86 -5.03 3.96 -1.70
N THR A 87 -3.80 3.96 -1.22
CA THR A 87 -2.77 4.89 -1.66
C THR A 87 -2.33 4.63 -3.10
N LEU A 88 -2.02 5.69 -3.85
CA LEU A 88 -1.46 5.57 -5.21
C LEU A 88 -0.02 5.03 -5.21
N ARG A 89 0.71 5.20 -4.11
CA ARG A 89 2.08 4.70 -3.94
C ARG A 89 2.28 4.23 -2.51
N ALA A 90 2.61 2.96 -2.35
CA ALA A 90 2.95 2.35 -1.06
C ALA A 90 4.18 1.45 -1.19
N ARG A 91 4.86 1.23 -0.06
CA ARG A 91 5.78 0.08 0.10
C ARG A 91 4.95 -1.20 0.10
N TYR A 92 5.60 -2.32 -0.22
CA TYR A 92 4.97 -3.63 -0.11
C TYR A 92 4.50 -3.87 1.33
N LYS A 93 3.24 -4.24 1.53
CA LYS A 93 2.67 -4.58 2.84
C LYS A 93 2.45 -6.09 2.88
N PRO A 94 3.17 -6.83 3.74
CA PRO A 94 3.07 -8.29 3.76
C PRO A 94 1.72 -8.76 4.28
N GLU A 95 1.10 -9.69 3.56
CA GLU A 95 -0.12 -10.39 3.97
C GLU A 95 0.12 -11.91 4.06
N THR A 96 -0.72 -12.60 4.84
CA THR A 96 -0.61 -14.05 5.00
C THR A 96 -0.89 -14.75 3.67
N GLY A 97 0.04 -15.60 3.23
CA GLY A 97 -0.07 -16.34 1.96
C GLY A 97 0.69 -15.69 0.80
N ASP A 98 1.26 -14.50 1.00
CA ASP A 98 2.13 -13.89 -0.01
C ASP A 98 3.40 -14.70 -0.24
N ILE A 99 3.75 -14.90 -1.51
CA ILE A 99 5.03 -15.48 -1.92
C ILE A 99 5.96 -14.33 -2.28
N ILE A 100 7.05 -14.21 -1.53
CA ILE A 100 8.00 -13.11 -1.65
C ILE A 100 9.43 -13.59 -1.84
N ILE A 101 10.27 -12.70 -2.38
CA ILE A 101 11.71 -12.88 -2.45
C ILE A 101 12.33 -11.83 -1.53
N GLY A 102 13.11 -12.28 -0.55
CA GLY A 102 13.81 -11.41 0.40
C GLY A 102 15.32 -11.62 0.36
N ARG A 103 16.07 -10.56 0.66
CA ARG A 103 17.54 -10.63 0.78
C ARG A 103 17.92 -10.85 2.24
N VAL A 104 18.78 -11.82 2.53
CA VAL A 104 19.28 -12.03 3.90
C VAL A 104 20.16 -10.85 4.31
N ILE A 105 19.80 -10.19 5.42
CA ILE A 105 20.57 -9.08 6.01
C ILE A 105 21.43 -9.60 7.16
N GLU A 106 20.86 -10.45 8.02
CA GLU A 106 21.49 -10.88 9.27
C GLU A 106 21.13 -12.34 9.55
N VAL A 107 22.12 -13.10 10.03
CA VAL A 107 21.94 -14.45 10.56
C VAL A 107 22.07 -14.38 12.08
N ALA A 108 20.96 -14.64 12.77
CA ALA A 108 20.88 -14.63 14.23
C ALA A 108 20.63 -16.05 14.77
N PRO A 109 20.78 -16.30 16.09
CA PRO A 109 20.44 -17.58 16.67
C PRO A 109 18.99 -17.98 16.38
N ASN A 110 18.79 -19.16 15.79
CA ASN A 110 17.50 -19.75 15.40
C ASN A 110 16.67 -18.99 14.36
N ARG A 111 17.18 -17.88 13.78
CA ARG A 111 16.41 -17.08 12.82
C ARG A 111 17.29 -16.28 11.86
N TRP A 112 16.82 -16.07 10.65
CA TRP A 112 17.41 -15.14 9.69
C TRP A 112 16.51 -13.91 9.54
N ARG A 113 17.12 -12.74 9.39
CA ARG A 113 16.41 -11.50 9.06
C ARG A 113 16.56 -11.20 7.58
N LEU A 114 15.44 -10.89 6.91
CA LEU A 114 15.38 -10.65 5.49
C LEU A 114 14.81 -9.27 5.17
N GLU A 115 15.40 -8.61 4.18
CA GLU A 115 14.89 -7.39 3.59
C GLU A 115 13.80 -7.74 2.56
N ILE A 116 12.59 -7.23 2.78
CA ILE A 116 11.42 -7.49 1.91
C ILE A 116 10.79 -6.20 1.36
N ASN A 117 11.53 -5.08 1.42
CA ASN A 117 11.04 -3.75 1.02
C ASN A 117 9.76 -3.28 1.76
N PHE A 118 9.59 -3.74 3.01
CA PHE A 118 8.60 -3.24 3.95
C PHE A 118 9.27 -2.33 5.01
N SER A 119 8.49 -1.66 5.85
CA SER A 119 9.02 -0.84 6.95
C SER A 119 9.73 -1.65 8.03
N GLN A 120 9.50 -2.96 8.09
CA GLN A 120 10.12 -3.86 9.05
C GLN A 120 10.75 -5.03 8.30
N ASP A 121 11.85 -5.56 8.84
CA ASP A 121 12.51 -6.74 8.31
C ASP A 121 11.66 -7.99 8.58
N ALA A 122 11.64 -8.90 7.62
CA ALA A 122 11.03 -10.20 7.80
C ALA A 122 11.94 -11.11 8.63
N VAL A 123 11.33 -12.06 9.34
CA VAL A 123 12.04 -13.07 10.13
C VAL A 123 11.70 -14.45 9.60
N LEU A 124 12.73 -15.21 9.21
CA LEU A 124 12.60 -16.62 8.84
C LEU A 124 13.20 -17.47 9.96
N MET A 125 12.35 -18.25 10.65
CA MET A 125 12.81 -19.19 11.67
C MET A 125 13.51 -20.39 11.00
N LEU A 126 14.63 -20.85 11.58
CA LEU A 126 15.34 -22.03 11.07
C LEU A 126 14.48 -23.29 11.12
N SER A 127 13.58 -23.39 12.10
CA SER A 127 12.61 -24.48 12.21
C SER A 127 11.62 -24.57 11.05
N SER A 128 11.51 -23.50 10.25
CA SER A 128 10.60 -23.39 9.11
C SER A 128 11.32 -23.51 7.78
N MET A 129 12.60 -23.91 7.81
CA MET A 129 13.44 -24.12 6.63
C MET A 129 13.63 -25.61 6.39
N ASN A 130 13.63 -26.01 5.11
CA ASN A 130 14.06 -27.34 4.71
C ASN A 130 15.59 -27.32 4.64
N LEU A 131 16.24 -27.79 5.71
CA LEU A 131 17.66 -28.05 5.69
C LEU A 131 17.90 -29.39 4.97
N PRO A 132 18.94 -29.51 4.13
CA PRO A 132 19.33 -30.81 3.61
C PRO A 132 19.71 -31.71 4.79
N ASP A 133 18.96 -32.78 5.01
CA ASP A 133 19.27 -33.78 6.02
C ASP A 133 20.64 -34.41 5.68
N GLU A 134 21.54 -34.51 6.66
CA GLU A 134 22.87 -35.14 6.54
C GLU A 134 22.82 -36.65 6.21
N LYS A 135 21.64 -37.23 5.98
CA LYS A 135 21.46 -38.67 5.71
C LYS A 135 21.91 -39.12 4.32
N GLU A 136 22.36 -38.21 3.46
CA GLU A 136 22.83 -38.57 2.11
C GLU A 136 24.33 -38.91 2.03
N ASN A 137 25.12 -38.68 3.11
CA ASN A 137 26.58 -38.87 3.08
C ASN A 137 27.11 -40.09 3.85
N SER A 138 26.27 -41.01 4.34
CA SER A 138 26.74 -42.22 5.05
C SER A 138 26.99 -43.45 4.15
N TYR A 139 26.98 -43.30 2.83
CA TYR A 139 27.29 -44.37 1.86
C TYR A 139 28.33 -43.91 0.83
N ARG A 140 29.52 -43.51 1.28
CA ARG A 140 30.73 -43.51 0.46
C ARG A 140 31.93 -43.92 1.29
#